data_AF-A0A1E3BCZ7-F1
#
_entry.id   AF-A0A1E3BCZ7-F1
#
_cell.length_a   1.000
_cell.length_b   1.000
_cell.length_c   1.000
_cell.angle_alpha   90.00
_cell.angle_beta   90.00
_cell.angle_gamma   90.00
#
_symmetry.space_group_name_H-M   'P 1'
#
loop_
_entity.id
_entity.type
_entity.pdbx_description
1 polymer ?
#
loop_
_entity_poly.entity_id
_entity_poly.type
_entity_poly.pdbx_seq_one_letter_code
_entity_poly.pdbx_strand_id
1 'polypeptide(L)'
;MAAVDEQERPSPASTWEVFNNSITPLPHATSPKQPRPASPPSLDGDKVALIQEFQNGVGKWVDLFDDELHFQRTVVKRALESPLLMYAICALTARQVSMVDRADLWKSATVHYYAESLHHLITTLGLPTSCAEDTLPATILLSSYELLVLPGLDHRRHVSGALTLIKTYECKASSQGLVGAAFWVYARQDLAMALVHECPTMLLPEE
;
A
#
# COMPACT_ATOMS: atom_id res chain seq x y z
N MET A 1 -27.84 37.16 23.35
CA MET A 1 -26.67 36.95 22.47
C MET A 1 -26.09 35.59 22.81
N ALA A 2 -26.53 34.54 22.11
CA ALA A 2 -25.98 33.19 22.27
C ALA A 2 -24.80 33.06 21.30
N ALA A 3 -23.63 32.70 21.83
CA ALA A 3 -22.47 32.36 21.03
C ALA A 3 -22.77 31.07 20.25
N VAL A 4 -22.48 31.09 18.95
CA VAL A 4 -22.59 29.93 18.07
C VAL A 4 -21.45 28.99 18.41
N ASP A 5 -21.82 27.78 18.82
CA ASP A 5 -20.94 26.65 19.08
C ASP A 5 -20.24 26.27 17.75
N GLU A 6 -18.93 26.51 17.65
CA GLU A 6 -18.12 25.97 16.55
C GLU A 6 -18.03 24.47 16.74
N GLN A 7 -18.91 23.74 16.05
CA GLN A 7 -18.91 22.29 16.04
C GLN A 7 -17.58 21.79 15.46
N GLU A 8 -16.64 21.41 16.33
CA GLU A 8 -15.41 20.71 15.96
C GLU A 8 -15.79 19.50 15.11
N ARG A 9 -15.41 19.51 13.82
CA ARG A 9 -15.55 18.32 12.99
C ARG A 9 -14.65 17.24 13.60
N PRO A 10 -15.15 15.99 13.76
CA PRO A 10 -14.31 14.91 14.24
C PRO A 10 -13.08 14.78 13.33
N SER A 11 -11.91 14.65 13.95
CA SER A 11 -10.68 14.35 13.21
C SER A 11 -10.89 13.04 12.42
N PRO A 12 -10.46 12.98 11.16
CA PRO A 12 -10.66 11.80 10.34
C PRO A 12 -10.00 10.58 10.99
N ALA A 13 -10.73 9.46 11.07
CA ALA A 13 -10.31 8.24 11.75
C ALA A 13 -9.40 7.35 10.89
N SER A 14 -9.22 7.71 9.60
CA SER A 14 -8.51 6.90 8.61
C SER A 14 -7.90 7.76 7.51
N THR A 15 -6.82 7.28 6.87
CA THR A 15 -6.22 7.93 5.69
C THR A 15 -7.23 7.95 4.54
N TRP A 16 -8.07 6.92 4.46
CA TRP A 16 -9.19 6.86 3.52
C TRP A 16 -10.23 7.98 3.74
N GLU A 17 -10.59 8.30 4.99
CA GLU A 17 -11.52 9.39 5.29
C GLU A 17 -10.92 10.76 4.97
N VAL A 18 -9.62 10.97 5.22
CA VAL A 18 -8.91 12.18 4.78
C VAL A 18 -9.06 12.35 3.27
N PHE A 19 -8.87 11.27 2.52
CA PHE A 19 -9.00 11.24 1.07
C PHE A 19 -10.45 11.51 0.61
N ASN A 20 -11.42 10.78 1.13
CA ASN A 20 -12.83 10.90 0.74
C ASN A 20 -13.39 12.28 1.05
N ASN A 21 -12.95 12.92 2.14
CA ASN A 21 -13.34 14.28 2.50
C ASN A 21 -12.65 15.36 1.66
N SER A 22 -11.55 15.02 0.96
CA SER A 22 -10.80 15.93 0.09
C SER A 22 -11.30 15.91 -1.36
N ILE A 23 -12.22 15.00 -1.72
CA ILE A 23 -12.76 14.84 -3.07
C ILE A 23 -14.24 15.25 -3.11
N THR A 24 -14.60 16.06 -4.11
CA THR A 24 -16.00 16.39 -4.42
C THR A 24 -16.74 15.10 -4.80
N PRO A 25 -18.01 14.88 -4.39
CA PRO A 25 -18.68 13.60 -4.59
C PRO A 25 -18.72 13.21 -6.07
N LEU A 26 -18.12 12.06 -6.42
CA LEU A 26 -18.27 11.48 -7.75
C LEU A 26 -19.75 11.12 -7.98
N PRO A 27 -20.34 11.49 -9.14
CA PRO A 27 -21.69 11.07 -9.46
C PRO A 27 -21.78 9.55 -9.58
N HIS A 28 -22.91 9.01 -9.12
CA HIS A 28 -23.27 7.60 -9.04
C HIS A 28 -22.64 6.69 -10.11
N ALA A 29 -22.15 5.54 -9.64
CA ALA A 29 -21.57 4.45 -10.42
C ALA A 29 -22.41 4.09 -11.66
N THR A 30 -21.92 4.46 -12.84
CA THR A 30 -22.34 3.87 -14.11
C THR A 30 -21.72 2.48 -14.27
N SER A 31 -22.51 1.55 -14.82
CA SER A 31 -22.22 0.14 -15.15
C SER A 31 -20.76 -0.19 -15.52
N PRO A 32 -20.28 -1.41 -15.19
CA PRO A 32 -18.91 -1.83 -15.46
C PRO A 32 -18.66 -1.88 -16.97
N LYS A 33 -17.89 -0.93 -17.49
CA LYS A 33 -17.27 -1.05 -18.81
C LYS A 33 -16.18 -2.11 -18.74
N GLN A 34 -16.08 -2.94 -19.79
CA GLN A 34 -15.03 -3.95 -19.94
C GLN A 34 -13.64 -3.37 -19.60
N PRO A 35 -12.77 -4.12 -18.90
CA PRO A 35 -11.42 -3.67 -18.60
C PRO A 35 -10.66 -3.51 -19.91
N ARG A 36 -10.25 -2.28 -20.23
CA ARG A 36 -9.21 -2.06 -21.25
C ARG A 36 -7.89 -2.59 -20.68
N PRO A 37 -7.00 -3.19 -21.50
CA PRO A 37 -5.67 -3.54 -21.04
C PRO A 37 -5.02 -2.29 -20.43
N ALA A 38 -4.49 -2.41 -19.22
CA ALA A 38 -3.86 -1.31 -18.52
C ALA A 38 -2.70 -0.77 -19.37
N SER A 39 -2.80 0.49 -19.81
CA SER A 39 -1.65 1.17 -20.40
C SER A 39 -0.53 1.24 -19.35
N PRO A 40 0.74 1.09 -19.75
CA PRO A 40 1.85 1.28 -18.82
C PRO A 40 1.74 2.64 -18.11
N PRO A 41 2.11 2.72 -16.82
CA PRO A 41 2.09 3.99 -16.12
C PRO A 41 3.05 4.99 -16.80
N SER A 42 2.61 6.25 -16.95
CA SER A 42 3.47 7.31 -17.44
C SER A 42 4.58 7.58 -16.43
N LEU A 43 5.83 7.39 -16.85
CA LEU A 43 7.01 7.59 -15.99
C LEU A 43 7.50 9.05 -16.10
N ASP A 44 7.19 9.86 -15.10
CA ASP A 44 7.67 11.25 -14.98
C ASP A 44 8.87 11.36 -14.03
N GLY A 45 9.47 12.55 -13.96
CA GLY A 45 10.66 12.80 -13.16
C GLY A 45 10.47 12.50 -11.67
N ASP A 46 9.27 12.76 -11.14
CA ASP A 46 8.95 12.50 -9.73
C ASP A 46 8.92 10.99 -9.45
N LYS A 47 8.26 10.20 -10.31
CA LYS A 47 8.23 8.73 -10.17
C LYS A 47 9.63 8.13 -10.30
N VAL A 48 10.45 8.63 -11.22
CA VAL A 48 11.86 8.19 -11.35
C VAL A 48 12.63 8.46 -10.06
N ALA A 49 12.54 9.67 -9.51
CA ALA A 49 13.20 10.02 -8.27
C ALA A 49 12.72 9.15 -7.09
N LEU A 50 11.41 8.94 -6.97
CA LEU A 50 10.83 8.09 -5.92
C LEU A 50 11.24 6.62 -6.07
N ILE A 51 11.35 6.08 -7.28
CA ILE A 51 11.86 4.71 -7.48
C ILE A 51 13.32 4.59 -7.04
N GLN A 52 14.16 5.58 -7.35
CA GLN A 52 15.56 5.60 -6.93
C GLN A 52 15.68 5.70 -5.40
N GLU A 53 14.88 6.55 -4.77
CA GLU A 53 14.80 6.66 -3.31
C GLU A 53 14.27 5.37 -2.67
N PHE A 54 13.29 4.70 -3.30
CA PHE A 54 12.77 3.42 -2.82
C PHE A 54 13.89 2.38 -2.74
N GLN A 55 14.66 2.23 -3.82
CA GLN A 55 15.77 1.28 -3.89
C GLN A 55 16.87 1.57 -2.87
N ASN A 56 17.11 2.85 -2.55
CA ASN A 56 18.17 3.24 -1.62
C ASN A 56 17.72 3.37 -0.17
N GLY A 57 16.41 3.47 0.08
CA GLY A 57 15.79 3.71 1.37
C GLY A 57 14.87 2.57 1.80
N VAL A 58 13.56 2.83 1.85
CA VAL A 58 12.55 1.91 2.42
C VAL A 58 12.54 0.52 1.79
N GLY A 59 12.92 0.37 0.52
CA GLY A 59 13.06 -0.94 -0.14
C GLY A 59 14.01 -1.89 0.59
N LYS A 60 15.10 -1.37 1.18
CA LYS A 60 16.04 -2.17 2.00
C LYS A 60 15.40 -2.71 3.27
N TRP A 61 14.49 -1.97 3.89
CA TRP A 61 13.74 -2.43 5.06
C TRP A 61 12.69 -3.48 4.70
N VAL A 62 12.07 -3.33 3.53
CA VAL A 62 11.15 -4.33 3.00
C VAL A 62 11.90 -5.64 2.69
N ASP A 63 13.11 -5.57 2.12
CA ASP A 63 13.92 -6.76 1.78
C ASP A 63 14.82 -7.28 2.93
N LEU A 64 14.58 -6.92 4.20
CA LEU A 64 15.48 -7.25 5.32
C LEU A 64 15.81 -8.76 5.47
N PHE A 65 14.93 -9.64 4.99
CA PHE A 65 15.11 -11.11 5.00
C PHE A 65 15.07 -11.73 3.61
N ASP A 66 15.38 -10.94 2.58
CA ASP A 66 15.34 -11.35 1.19
C ASP A 66 16.65 -11.01 0.49
N ASP A 67 17.57 -11.97 0.46
CA ASP A 67 18.91 -11.81 -0.14
C ASP A 67 18.87 -11.50 -1.64
N GLU A 68 17.78 -11.86 -2.32
CA GLU A 68 17.58 -11.60 -3.75
C GLU A 68 17.03 -10.19 -4.03
N LEU A 69 16.63 -9.46 -2.98
CA LEU A 69 16.14 -8.08 -3.02
C LEU A 69 14.91 -7.94 -3.94
N HIS A 70 13.89 -8.79 -3.78
CA HIS A 70 12.75 -8.84 -4.69
C HIS A 70 11.95 -7.55 -4.71
N PHE A 71 11.83 -6.81 -3.61
CA PHE A 71 11.16 -5.51 -3.68
C PHE A 71 12.01 -4.48 -4.42
N GLN A 72 13.29 -4.35 -4.09
CA GLN A 72 14.18 -3.37 -4.76
C GLN A 72 14.40 -3.68 -6.25
N ARG A 73 14.30 -4.95 -6.68
CA ARG A 73 14.56 -5.37 -8.06
C ARG A 73 13.29 -5.77 -8.80
N THR A 74 12.64 -6.83 -8.35
CA THR A 74 11.52 -7.45 -9.07
C THR A 74 10.28 -6.57 -9.03
N VAL A 75 9.89 -6.04 -7.87
CA VAL A 75 8.73 -5.14 -7.76
C VAL A 75 8.95 -3.84 -8.53
N VAL A 76 10.15 -3.24 -8.42
CA VAL A 76 10.50 -2.04 -9.20
C VAL A 76 10.40 -2.29 -10.70
N LYS A 77 10.92 -3.41 -11.20
CA LYS A 77 10.80 -3.75 -12.63
C LYS A 77 9.34 -3.93 -13.04
N ARG A 78 8.55 -4.67 -12.24
CA ARG A 78 7.12 -4.89 -12.50
C ARG A 78 6.30 -3.60 -12.46
N ALA A 79 6.69 -2.63 -11.64
CA ALA A 79 6.02 -1.34 -11.55
C ALA A 79 6.02 -0.57 -12.87
N LEU A 80 6.97 -0.83 -13.78
CA LEU A 80 6.97 -0.23 -15.12
C LEU A 80 5.80 -0.71 -16.00
N GLU A 81 5.18 -1.83 -15.65
CA GLU A 81 4.06 -2.44 -16.37
C GLU A 81 2.76 -2.44 -15.54
N SER A 82 2.88 -2.32 -14.21
CA SER A 82 1.77 -2.36 -13.25
C SER A 82 1.57 -0.99 -12.60
N PRO A 83 0.53 -0.22 -12.99
CA PRO A 83 0.18 1.03 -12.32
C PRO A 83 -0.07 0.85 -10.82
N LEU A 84 -0.63 -0.29 -10.41
CA LEU A 84 -0.83 -0.65 -9.01
C LEU A 84 0.50 -0.60 -8.23
N LEU A 85 1.52 -1.31 -8.69
CA LEU A 85 2.82 -1.35 -8.03
C LEU A 85 3.57 -0.02 -8.13
N MET A 86 3.47 0.67 -9.26
CA MET A 86 4.05 2.01 -9.44
C MET A 86 3.56 2.97 -8.38
N TYR A 87 2.23 3.08 -8.23
CA TYR A 87 1.64 3.99 -7.28
C TYR A 87 1.89 3.56 -5.83
N ALA A 88 1.92 2.25 -5.53
CA ALA A 88 2.26 1.74 -4.21
C ALA A 88 3.70 2.11 -3.79
N ILE A 89 4.68 1.93 -4.68
CA ILE A 89 6.08 2.34 -4.46
C ILE A 89 6.17 3.85 -4.24
N CYS A 90 5.52 4.63 -5.11
CA CYS A 90 5.56 6.08 -5.02
C CYS A 90 4.91 6.59 -3.73
N ALA A 91 3.78 6.00 -3.31
CA ALA A 91 3.10 6.35 -2.07
C ALA A 91 4.01 6.13 -0.85
N LEU A 92 4.52 4.91 -0.69
CA LEU A 92 5.38 4.54 0.44
C LEU A 92 6.65 5.40 0.49
N THR A 93 7.29 5.60 -0.66
CA THR A 93 8.57 6.33 -0.71
C THR A 93 8.37 7.81 -0.48
N ALA A 94 7.37 8.42 -1.12
CA ALA A 94 7.05 9.82 -0.88
C ALA A 94 6.71 10.06 0.60
N ARG A 95 6.09 9.07 1.26
CA ARG A 95 5.79 9.14 2.70
C ARG A 95 7.07 9.12 3.51
N GLN A 96 7.95 8.15 3.27
CA GLN A 96 9.24 8.05 3.94
C GLN A 96 10.06 9.35 3.78
N VAL A 97 10.16 9.87 2.56
CA VAL A 97 10.90 11.12 2.26
C VAL A 97 10.27 12.33 2.95
N SER A 98 8.93 12.40 3.02
CA SER A 98 8.22 13.47 3.72
C SER A 98 8.50 13.50 5.22
N MET A 99 8.84 12.37 5.83
CA MET A 99 9.16 12.28 7.27
C MET A 99 10.59 12.72 7.59
N VAL A 100 11.53 12.59 6.64
CA VAL A 100 12.96 12.82 6.89
C VAL A 100 13.38 14.26 6.57
N ASP A 101 13.04 14.79 5.39
CA ASP A 101 13.76 15.98 4.87
C ASP A 101 12.89 16.98 4.06
N ARG A 102 11.68 16.58 3.64
CA ARG A 102 10.87 17.32 2.64
C ARG A 102 9.36 17.26 2.94
N ALA A 103 8.97 17.55 4.17
CA ALA A 103 7.59 17.41 4.63
C ALA A 103 6.55 18.13 3.75
N ASP A 104 6.85 19.32 3.24
CA ASP A 104 5.84 20.12 2.52
C ASP A 104 5.75 19.83 1.01
N LEU A 105 6.83 19.36 0.37
CA LEU A 105 6.84 19.08 -1.07
C LEU A 105 6.03 17.83 -1.43
N TRP A 106 6.04 16.81 -0.57
CA TRP A 106 5.46 15.49 -0.87
C TRP A 106 4.12 15.22 -0.17
N LYS A 107 3.64 16.12 0.69
CA LYS A 107 2.36 15.93 1.42
C LYS A 107 1.16 15.72 0.49
N SER A 108 1.03 16.50 -0.58
CA SER A 108 -0.08 16.33 -1.52
C SER A 108 0.12 15.12 -2.44
N ALA A 109 1.36 14.88 -2.88
CA ALA A 109 1.70 13.76 -3.75
C ALA A 109 1.54 12.39 -3.05
N THR A 110 1.86 12.28 -1.77
CA THR A 110 1.71 11.04 -0.99
C THR A 110 0.27 10.55 -0.95
N VAL A 111 -0.67 11.43 -0.59
CA VAL A 111 -2.09 11.10 -0.53
C VAL A 111 -2.63 10.72 -1.92
N HIS A 112 -2.22 11.44 -2.97
CA HIS A 112 -2.61 11.11 -4.33
C HIS A 112 -2.11 9.71 -4.76
N TYR A 113 -0.82 9.42 -4.59
CA TYR A 113 -0.26 8.12 -4.97
C TYR A 113 -0.85 6.96 -4.17
N TYR A 114 -1.09 7.16 -2.88
CA TYR A 114 -1.77 6.17 -2.04
C TYR A 114 -3.17 5.85 -2.58
N ALA A 115 -3.94 6.90 -2.91
CA ALA A 115 -5.30 6.74 -3.41
C ALA A 115 -5.37 6.06 -4.79
N GLU A 116 -4.50 6.45 -5.72
CA GLU A 116 -4.42 5.81 -7.05
C GLU A 116 -4.08 4.32 -6.90
N SER A 117 -3.09 4.00 -6.04
CA SER A 117 -2.72 2.61 -5.76
C SER A 117 -3.89 1.83 -5.14
N LEU A 118 -4.61 2.41 -4.18
CA LEU A 118 -5.75 1.75 -3.54
C LEU A 118 -6.90 1.54 -4.54
N HIS A 119 -7.18 2.51 -5.41
CA HIS A 119 -8.16 2.38 -6.48
C HIS A 119 -7.80 1.25 -7.46
N HIS A 120 -6.52 1.18 -7.86
CA HIS A 120 -6.02 0.09 -8.69
C HIS A 120 -6.10 -1.27 -7.97
N LEU A 121 -5.82 -1.33 -6.66
CA LEU A 121 -5.91 -2.56 -5.89
C LEU A 121 -7.35 -3.08 -5.87
N ILE A 122 -8.31 -2.24 -5.49
CA ILE A 122 -9.74 -2.58 -5.45
C ILE A 122 -10.22 -3.06 -6.82
N THR A 123 -9.84 -2.36 -7.89
CA THR A 123 -10.21 -2.72 -9.26
C THR A 123 -9.61 -4.05 -9.66
N THR A 124 -8.31 -4.26 -9.41
CA THR A 124 -7.57 -5.46 -9.80
C THR A 124 -8.12 -6.70 -9.11
N LEU A 125 -8.46 -6.61 -7.82
CA LEU A 125 -9.06 -7.72 -7.06
C LEU A 125 -10.40 -8.20 -7.63
N GLY A 126 -11.12 -7.35 -8.36
CA GLY A 126 -12.36 -7.73 -9.05
C GLY A 126 -12.17 -8.40 -10.41
N LEU A 127 -10.93 -8.47 -10.93
CA LEU A 127 -10.64 -9.02 -12.24
C LEU A 127 -10.24 -10.51 -12.18
N PRO A 128 -10.66 -11.34 -13.16
CA PRO A 128 -10.20 -12.73 -13.26
C PRO A 128 -8.69 -12.87 -13.45
N THR A 129 -8.02 -11.82 -13.91
CA THR A 129 -6.57 -11.76 -14.13
C THR A 129 -5.78 -11.33 -12.89
N SER A 130 -6.44 -11.14 -11.74
CA SER A 130 -5.79 -10.78 -10.49
C SER A 130 -4.76 -11.83 -10.08
N CYS A 131 -3.51 -11.42 -9.88
CA CYS A 131 -2.43 -12.31 -9.50
C CYS A 131 -1.76 -11.89 -8.18
N ALA A 132 -1.18 -12.87 -7.49
CA ALA A 132 -0.47 -12.64 -6.23
C ALA A 132 0.74 -11.71 -6.38
N GLU A 133 1.45 -11.79 -7.52
CA GLU A 133 2.68 -11.05 -7.77
C GLU A 133 2.49 -9.53 -7.88
N ASP A 134 1.26 -9.05 -8.08
CA ASP A 134 0.94 -7.63 -8.07
C ASP A 134 0.14 -7.25 -6.82
N THR A 135 -0.91 -8.01 -6.51
CA THR A 135 -1.85 -7.62 -5.44
C THR A 135 -1.28 -7.76 -4.05
N LEU A 136 -0.52 -8.83 -3.76
CA LEU A 136 0.08 -9.05 -2.46
C LEU A 136 1.18 -8.01 -2.14
N PRO A 137 2.21 -7.80 -2.98
CA PRO A 137 3.22 -6.79 -2.71
C PRO A 137 2.64 -5.37 -2.68
N ALA A 138 1.65 -5.04 -3.51
CA ALA A 138 0.97 -3.74 -3.43
C ALA A 138 0.26 -3.55 -2.08
N THR A 139 -0.47 -4.58 -1.61
CA THR A 139 -1.16 -4.55 -0.31
C THR A 139 -0.16 -4.36 0.84
N ILE A 140 0.99 -5.04 0.78
CA ILE A 140 2.08 -4.91 1.77
C ILE A 140 2.71 -3.51 1.76
N LEU A 141 2.92 -2.92 0.58
CA LEU A 141 3.45 -1.56 0.44
C LEU A 141 2.46 -0.51 0.97
N LEU A 142 1.15 -0.68 0.71
CA LEU A 142 0.11 0.19 1.27
C LEU A 142 -0.02 0.03 2.78
N SER A 143 0.05 -1.20 3.30
CA SER A 143 0.12 -1.45 4.75
C SER A 143 1.34 -0.77 5.36
N SER A 144 2.51 -0.87 4.72
CA SER A 144 3.74 -0.20 5.16
C SER A 144 3.59 1.31 5.18
N TYR A 145 2.90 1.90 4.20
CA TYR A 145 2.63 3.33 4.15
C TYR A 145 1.85 3.78 5.40
N GLU A 146 0.82 3.02 5.79
CA GLU A 146 -0.02 3.33 6.94
C GLU A 146 0.71 3.15 8.27
N LEU A 147 1.60 2.15 8.33
CA LEU A 147 2.50 1.96 9.46
C LEU A 147 3.40 3.19 9.69
N LEU A 148 3.87 3.84 8.62
CA LEU A 148 4.67 5.07 8.69
C LEU A 148 3.85 6.33 9.03
N VAL A 149 2.51 6.29 8.91
CA VAL A 149 1.66 7.45 9.21
C VAL A 149 1.37 7.53 10.70
N LEU A 150 0.55 6.59 11.13
CA LEU A 150 0.10 6.33 12.48
C LEU A 150 -0.67 5.01 12.37
N PRO A 151 -0.14 3.90 12.89
CA PRO A 151 -0.80 2.61 12.76
C PRO A 151 -2.18 2.67 13.44
N GLY A 152 -3.21 2.55 12.62
CA GLY A 152 -4.61 2.68 13.02
C GLY A 152 -5.49 1.63 12.34
N LEU A 153 -6.77 1.96 12.17
CA LEU A 153 -7.74 1.01 11.59
C LEU A 153 -7.38 0.57 10.18
N ASP A 154 -6.84 1.45 9.34
CA ASP A 154 -6.49 1.10 7.96
C ASP A 154 -5.32 0.12 7.89
N HIS A 155 -4.27 0.35 8.69
CA HIS A 155 -3.14 -0.59 8.81
C HIS A 155 -3.63 -2.01 9.13
N ARG A 156 -4.51 -2.15 10.13
CA ARG A 156 -5.09 -3.44 10.50
C ARG A 156 -5.95 -4.05 9.39
N ARG A 157 -6.68 -3.22 8.62
CA ARG A 157 -7.46 -3.69 7.46
C ARG A 157 -6.56 -4.21 6.36
N HIS A 158 -5.46 -3.51 6.02
CA HIS A 158 -4.54 -4.00 5.00
C HIS A 158 -3.76 -5.24 5.45
N VAL A 159 -3.37 -5.36 6.72
CA VAL A 159 -2.78 -6.60 7.25
C VAL A 159 -3.77 -7.76 7.14
N SER A 160 -5.04 -7.56 7.53
CA SER A 160 -6.08 -8.58 7.36
C SER A 160 -6.36 -8.91 5.88
N GLY A 161 -6.35 -7.90 5.01
CA GLY A 161 -6.47 -8.06 3.56
C GLY A 161 -5.33 -8.87 2.97
N ALA A 162 -4.08 -8.58 3.37
CA ALA A 162 -2.90 -9.33 2.96
C ALA A 162 -3.00 -10.81 3.38
N LEU A 163 -3.48 -11.10 4.60
CA LEU A 163 -3.75 -12.48 5.03
C LEU A 163 -4.77 -13.18 4.13
N THR A 164 -5.83 -12.46 3.76
CA THR A 164 -6.86 -12.99 2.85
C THR A 164 -6.25 -13.34 1.49
N LEU A 165 -5.36 -12.49 0.95
CA LEU A 165 -4.65 -12.78 -0.30
C LEU A 165 -3.69 -13.96 -0.15
N ILE A 166 -2.94 -14.03 0.96
CA ILE A 166 -2.05 -15.17 1.26
C ILE A 166 -2.83 -16.48 1.25
N LYS A 167 -4.00 -16.52 1.90
CA LYS A 167 -4.85 -17.72 1.91
C LYS A 167 -5.47 -18.01 0.55
N THR A 168 -5.92 -16.98 -0.17
CA THR A 168 -6.56 -17.12 -1.49
C THR A 168 -5.60 -17.64 -2.55
N TYR A 169 -4.36 -17.16 -2.54
CA TYR A 169 -3.32 -17.57 -3.48
C TYR A 169 -2.44 -18.73 -2.97
N GLU A 170 -2.79 -19.31 -1.81
CA GLU A 170 -2.04 -20.39 -1.16
C GLU A 170 -0.55 -20.08 -0.99
N CYS A 171 -0.23 -18.83 -0.66
CA CYS A 171 1.13 -18.38 -0.37
C CYS A 171 1.60 -19.00 0.96
N LYS A 172 2.84 -19.49 1.00
CA LYS A 172 3.41 -20.20 2.16
C LYS A 172 4.78 -19.64 2.50
N ALA A 173 5.26 -19.96 3.69
CA ALA A 173 6.66 -19.70 4.09
C ALA A 173 7.69 -20.33 3.14
N SER A 174 7.31 -21.41 2.45
CA SER A 174 8.12 -22.12 1.45
C SER A 174 7.95 -21.60 0.02
N SER A 175 7.05 -20.63 -0.21
CA SER A 175 6.93 -19.96 -1.51
C SER A 175 8.26 -19.30 -1.87
N GLN A 176 8.62 -19.37 -3.15
CA GLN A 176 9.84 -18.78 -3.67
C GLN A 176 9.53 -17.47 -4.41
N GLY A 177 10.58 -16.75 -4.80
CA GLY A 177 10.45 -15.55 -5.61
C GLY A 177 9.77 -14.41 -4.85
N LEU A 178 9.13 -13.53 -5.62
CA LEU A 178 8.45 -12.35 -5.09
C LEU A 178 7.32 -12.69 -4.10
N VAL A 179 6.57 -13.77 -4.34
CA VAL A 179 5.49 -14.19 -3.44
C VAL A 179 6.05 -14.62 -2.08
N GLY A 180 7.16 -15.36 -2.07
CA GLY A 180 7.86 -15.74 -0.84
C GLY A 180 8.39 -14.52 -0.08
N ALA A 181 9.05 -13.60 -0.78
CA ALA A 181 9.53 -12.35 -0.20
C ALA A 181 8.37 -11.56 0.43
N ALA A 182 7.26 -11.39 -0.30
CA ALA A 182 6.06 -10.72 0.17
C ALA A 182 5.46 -11.40 1.42
N PHE A 183 5.39 -12.73 1.45
CA PHE A 183 4.94 -13.48 2.64
C PHE A 183 5.76 -13.13 3.88
N TRP A 184 7.08 -13.08 3.77
CA TRP A 184 7.94 -12.76 4.92
C TRP A 184 7.88 -11.29 5.35
N VAL A 185 7.56 -10.37 4.44
CA VAL A 185 7.24 -8.99 4.83
C VAL A 185 5.93 -8.95 5.63
N TYR A 186 4.90 -9.64 5.14
CA TYR A 186 3.62 -9.73 5.85
C TYR A 186 3.78 -10.33 7.25
N ALA A 187 4.50 -11.46 7.38
CA ALA A 187 4.71 -12.11 8.67
C ALA A 187 5.35 -11.17 9.71
N ARG A 188 6.27 -10.30 9.28
CA ARG A 188 6.84 -9.26 10.15
C ARG A 188 5.84 -8.17 10.53
N GLN A 189 5.01 -7.72 9.60
CA GLN A 189 3.97 -6.72 9.87
C GLN A 189 2.93 -7.28 10.87
N ASP A 190 2.51 -8.52 10.69
CA ASP A 190 1.57 -9.21 11.59
C ASP A 190 2.18 -9.38 12.99
N LEU A 191 3.44 -9.81 13.09
CA LEU A 191 4.15 -9.89 14.36
C LEU A 191 4.27 -8.52 15.04
N ALA A 192 4.64 -7.47 14.30
CA ALA A 192 4.74 -6.12 14.85
C ALA A 192 3.39 -5.62 15.37
N MET A 193 2.30 -5.88 14.63
CA MET A 193 0.94 -5.55 15.04
C MET A 193 0.52 -6.32 16.31
N ALA A 194 0.80 -7.63 16.36
CA ALA A 194 0.53 -8.49 17.52
C ALA A 194 1.22 -7.97 18.78
N LEU A 195 2.50 -7.56 18.66
CA LEU A 195 3.27 -6.99 19.76
C LEU A 195 2.71 -5.64 20.24
N VAL A 196 2.38 -4.74 19.31
CA VAL A 196 1.86 -3.39 19.63
C VAL A 196 0.49 -3.45 20.30
N HIS A 197 -0.35 -4.40 19.91
CA HIS A 197 -1.72 -4.53 20.41
C HIS A 197 -1.89 -5.59 21.50
N GLU A 198 -0.80 -6.24 21.91
CA GLU A 198 -0.80 -7.34 22.89
C GLU A 198 -1.84 -8.43 22.53
N CYS A 199 -1.87 -8.82 21.25
CA CYS A 199 -2.80 -9.83 20.73
C CYS A 199 -2.04 -10.95 19.99
N PRO A 200 -2.68 -12.10 19.73
CA PRO A 200 -2.10 -13.13 18.88
C PRO A 200 -1.87 -12.63 17.44
N THR A 201 -0.90 -13.23 16.75
CA THR A 201 -0.72 -13.06 15.30
C THR A 201 -1.96 -13.55 14.54
N MET A 202 -2.28 -12.90 13.43
CA MET A 202 -3.37 -13.36 12.55
C MET A 202 -2.97 -14.59 11.74
N LEU A 203 -1.69 -14.68 11.36
CA LEU A 203 -1.11 -15.87 10.75
C LEU A 203 -0.76 -16.88 11.84
N LEU A 204 -1.23 -18.11 11.68
CA LEU A 204 -0.91 -19.20 12.60
C LEU A 204 0.46 -19.78 12.27
N PRO A 205 1.25 -20.26 13.25
CA PRO A 205 2.59 -20.81 13.01
C PRO A 205 2.65 -22.03 12.09
N GLU A 206 1.52 -22.67 11.81
CA GLU A 206 1.40 -23.90 11.01
C GLU A 206 1.06 -23.62 9.53
N GLU A 207 0.76 -22.36 9.18
CA GLU A 207 0.43 -21.89 7.82
C GLU A 207 1.68 -21.34 7.09
#